data_AF-A0A914YFL8-F1
#
_entry.id   AF-A0A914YFL8-F1
#
_cell.length_a   1.000
_cell.length_b   1.000
_cell.length_c   1.000
_cell.angle_alpha   90.00
_cell.angle_beta   90.00
_cell.angle_gamma   90.00
#
_symmetry.space_group_name_H-M   'P 1'
#
loop_
_entity.id
_entity.type
_entity.pdbx_description
1 polymer ?
#
loop_
_entity_poly.entity_id
_entity_poly.type
_entity_poly.pdbx_seq_one_letter_code
_entity_poly.pdbx_strand_id
1 'polypeptide(L)'
;MRSLGNATTDPREKELIIKTFDDWGVLTSTWYEVADYLSTIEKLSNDSSFSERHRAALLSSKVVYCLGDYAGALQLALGAEDLFSLSPRPAHPEYGQQDELVLCQ
;
A
#
# COMPACT_ATOMS: atom_id res chain seq x y z
N MET A 1 -12.33 16.57 -7.47
CA MET A 1 -11.14 15.74 -7.19
C MET A 1 -10.05 16.69 -6.70
N ARG A 2 -9.64 16.59 -5.44
CA ARG A 2 -8.71 17.57 -4.83
C ARG A 2 -7.28 17.23 -5.25
N SER A 3 -6.63 18.16 -5.94
CA SER A 3 -5.26 18.03 -6.42
C SER A 3 -4.28 17.82 -5.27
N LEU A 4 -3.51 16.73 -5.33
CA LEU A 4 -2.33 16.53 -4.48
C LEU A 4 -1.17 17.49 -4.82
N GLY A 5 -1.28 18.27 -5.90
CA GLY A 5 -0.22 19.14 -6.42
C GLY A 5 -0.01 20.47 -5.67
N ASN A 6 -0.72 20.72 -4.57
CA ASN A 6 -0.57 21.92 -3.77
C ASN A 6 0.47 21.68 -2.65
N ALA A 7 1.63 22.32 -2.76
CA ALA A 7 2.76 22.25 -1.83
C ALA A 7 2.48 22.74 -0.38
N THR A 8 1.24 23.12 -0.05
CA THR A 8 0.78 23.57 1.28
C THR A 8 -0.45 22.78 1.76
N THR A 9 -0.61 21.52 1.38
CA THR A 9 -1.66 20.66 1.96
C THR A 9 -1.39 20.46 3.45
N ASP A 10 -2.36 20.85 4.28
CA ASP A 10 -2.33 20.67 5.75
C ASP A 10 -1.97 19.21 6.06
N PRO A 11 -1.08 18.94 7.03
CA PRO A 11 -0.72 17.57 7.41
C PRO A 11 -1.96 16.69 7.66
N ARG A 12 -3.06 17.26 8.17
CA ARG A 12 -4.32 16.52 8.38
C ARG A 12 -5.02 16.11 7.08
N GLU A 13 -4.93 16.93 6.03
CA GLU A 13 -5.52 16.58 4.73
C GLU A 13 -4.72 15.45 4.06
N LYS A 14 -3.39 15.50 4.15
CA LYS A 14 -2.52 14.41 3.70
C LYS A 14 -2.84 13.11 4.41
N GLU A 15 -3.01 13.17 5.73
CA GLU A 15 -3.39 12.04 6.56
C GLU A 15 -4.72 11.41 6.12
N LEU A 16 -5.75 12.24 5.90
CA LEU A 16 -7.05 11.79 5.45
C LEU A 16 -6.97 11.10 4.08
N ILE A 17 -6.15 11.63 3.18
CA ILE A 17 -5.95 11.06 1.85
C ILE A 17 -5.27 9.68 1.94
N ILE A 18 -4.17 9.57 2.69
CA ILE A 18 -3.48 8.28 2.90
C ILE A 18 -4.45 7.26 3.51
N LYS A 19 -5.23 7.67 4.51
CA LYS A 19 -6.21 6.79 5.15
C LYS A 19 -7.31 6.32 4.20
N THR A 20 -7.74 7.17 3.27
CA THR A 20 -8.78 6.84 2.29
C THR A 20 -8.26 5.86 1.23
N PHE A 21 -7.01 6.02 0.78
CA PHE A 21 -6.42 5.17 -0.24
C PHE A 21 -5.82 3.86 0.29
N ASP A 22 -5.76 3.68 1.62
CA ASP A 22 -5.32 2.43 2.22
C ASP A 22 -6.27 1.26 1.89
N ASP A 23 -7.55 1.53 1.63
CA ASP A 23 -8.51 0.51 1.21
C ASP A 23 -8.19 -0.04 -0.19
N TRP A 24 -7.95 -1.36 -0.25
CA TRP A 24 -7.62 -2.05 -1.50
C TRP A 24 -8.69 -1.85 -2.58
N GLY A 25 -9.97 -1.83 -2.21
CA GLY A 25 -11.08 -1.65 -3.16
C GLY A 25 -11.06 -0.28 -3.84
N VAL A 26 -10.64 0.77 -3.14
CA VAL A 26 -10.47 2.11 -3.73
C VAL A 26 -9.21 2.10 -4.61
N LEU A 27 -8.11 1.59 -4.06
CA LEU A 27 -6.82 1.59 -4.74
C LEU A 27 -6.86 0.81 -6.06
N THR A 28 -7.51 -0.35 -6.14
CA THR A 28 -7.59 -1.14 -7.38
C THR A 28 -8.22 -0.40 -8.55
N SER A 29 -9.11 0.57 -8.29
CA SER A 29 -9.74 1.36 -9.34
C SER A 29 -9.03 2.67 -9.63
N THR A 30 -8.16 3.16 -8.74
CA THR A 30 -7.50 4.46 -8.87
C THR A 30 -5.97 4.38 -8.83
N TRP A 31 -5.37 3.19 -8.85
CA TRP A 31 -3.92 3.01 -8.71
C TRP A 31 -3.12 3.79 -9.74
N TYR A 32 -3.64 3.94 -10.97
CA TYR A 32 -2.99 4.69 -12.05
C TYR A 32 -2.91 6.19 -11.75
N GLU A 33 -3.95 6.77 -11.15
CA GLU A 33 -3.95 8.16 -10.70
C GLU A 33 -3.01 8.36 -9.52
N VAL A 34 -3.02 7.41 -8.57
CA VAL A 34 -2.13 7.46 -7.40
C VAL A 34 -0.67 7.27 -7.78
N ALA A 35 -0.38 6.52 -8.86
CA ALA A 35 0.97 6.31 -9.37
C ALA A 35 1.66 7.62 -9.78
N ASP A 36 0.93 8.57 -10.37
CA ASP A 36 1.48 9.90 -10.68
C ASP A 36 1.91 10.67 -9.41
N TYR A 37 1.29 10.37 -8.28
CA TYR A 37 1.61 10.98 -6.98
C TYR A 37 2.54 10.15 -6.11
N LEU A 38 3.01 8.99 -6.58
CA LEU A 38 3.84 8.06 -5.81
C LEU A 38 5.07 8.76 -5.23
N SER A 39 5.79 9.56 -6.02
CA SER A 39 6.97 10.31 -5.55
C SER A 39 6.66 11.30 -4.44
N THR A 40 5.42 11.79 -4.35
CA THR A 40 4.98 12.66 -3.25
C THR A 40 4.69 11.83 -2.00
N ILE A 41 4.04 10.67 -2.16
CA ILE A 41 3.73 9.75 -1.06
C ILE A 41 5.02 9.19 -0.45
N GLU A 42 6.01 8.82 -1.27
CA GLU A 42 7.33 8.38 -0.79
C GLU A 42 8.04 9.46 0.02
N LYS A 43 8.02 10.71 -0.44
CA LYS A 43 8.58 11.83 0.32
C LYS A 43 7.89 12.00 1.67
N LEU A 44 6.57 11.84 1.73
CA LEU A 44 5.81 11.88 2.99
C LEU A 44 6.12 10.69 3.89
N SER A 45 6.35 9.51 3.33
CA SER A 45 6.74 8.31 4.10
C SER A 45 8.14 8.45 4.71
N ASN A 46 9.03 9.22 4.09
CA ASN A 46 10.37 9.50 4.59
C ASN A 46 10.41 10.70 5.56
N ASP A 47 9.29 11.42 5.71
CA ASP A 47 9.19 12.54 6.65
C ASP A 47 8.90 12.02 8.07
N SER A 48 9.91 12.10 8.93
CA SER A 48 9.81 11.74 10.34
C SER A 48 8.84 12.59 11.16
N SER A 49 8.41 13.74 10.63
CA SER A 49 7.44 14.65 11.29
C SER A 49 6.00 14.19 11.11
N PHE A 50 5.76 13.22 10.23
CA PHE A 50 4.43 12.76 9.86
C PHE A 50 4.03 11.51 10.65
N SER A 51 2.94 11.61 11.41
CA SER A 51 2.46 10.51 12.27
C SER A 51 2.10 9.25 11.45
N GLU A 52 1.54 9.41 10.25
CA GLU A 52 1.09 8.29 9.41
C GLU A 52 2.11 7.88 8.34
N ARG A 53 3.41 8.07 8.61
CA ARG A 53 4.50 7.74 7.65
C ARG A 53 4.48 6.28 7.22
N HIS A 54 4.20 5.36 8.16
CA HIS A 54 4.15 3.93 7.91
C HIS A 54 2.97 3.57 6.98
N ARG A 55 1.86 4.30 7.11
CA ARG A 55 0.66 4.15 6.29
C ARG A 55 0.91 4.65 4.86
N ALA A 56 1.69 5.72 4.73
CA ALA A 56 2.15 6.20 3.43
C ALA A 56 3.10 5.21 2.74
N ALA A 57 4.04 4.61 3.48
CA ALA A 57 4.90 3.55 2.96
C ALA A 57 4.09 2.33 2.48
N LEU A 58 3.07 1.93 3.24
CA LEU A 58 2.16 0.85 2.86
C LEU A 58 1.38 1.20 1.58
N LEU A 59 0.85 2.42 1.47
CA LEU A 59 0.15 2.86 0.27
C LEU A 59 1.09 2.84 -0.96
N SER A 60 2.31 3.39 -0.83
CA SER A 60 3.31 3.34 -1.90
C SER A 60 3.62 1.90 -2.32
N SER A 61 3.76 0.97 -1.36
CA SER A 61 4.02 -0.44 -1.66
C SER A 61 2.94 -1.06 -2.55
N LYS A 62 1.67 -0.76 -2.28
CA LYS A 62 0.54 -1.30 -3.03
C LYS A 62 0.49 -0.76 -4.46
N VAL A 63 0.80 0.53 -4.64
CA VAL A 63 0.85 1.16 -5.97
C VAL A 63 2.02 0.61 -6.79
N VAL A 64 3.19 0.49 -6.18
CA VAL A 64 4.39 -0.08 -6.82
C VAL A 64 4.18 -1.56 -7.17
N TYR A 65 3.44 -2.30 -6.34
CA TYR A 65 2.98 -3.64 -6.66
C TYR A 65 2.10 -3.67 -7.92
N CYS A 66 1.16 -2.73 -8.07
CA CYS A 66 0.35 -2.60 -9.28
C CYS A 66 1.17 -2.22 -10.53
N LEU A 67 2.31 -1.53 -10.37
CA LEU A 67 3.25 -1.21 -11.45
C LEU A 67 4.12 -2.42 -11.87
N GLY A 68 4.09 -3.51 -11.10
CA GLY A 68 4.86 -4.73 -11.37
C GLY A 68 6.28 -4.73 -10.79
N ASP A 69 6.66 -3.72 -10.00
CA ASP A 69 7.91 -3.72 -9.25
C ASP A 69 7.73 -4.34 -7.86
N TYR A 70 7.71 -5.67 -7.82
CA TYR A 70 7.51 -6.40 -6.57
C TYR A 70 8.63 -6.20 -5.54
N ALA A 71 9.86 -5.96 -6.01
CA ALA A 71 11.01 -5.79 -5.12
C ALA A 71 10.94 -4.45 -4.39
N GLY A 72 10.67 -3.35 -5.12
CA GLY A 72 10.44 -2.04 -4.55
C GLY A 72 9.22 -2.02 -3.63
N ALA A 73 8.13 -2.68 -4.05
CA ALA A 73 6.94 -2.84 -3.24
C ALA A 73 7.24 -3.51 -1.90
N LEU A 74 8.00 -4.62 -1.90
CA LEU A 74 8.35 -5.31 -0.66
C LEU A 74 9.21 -4.44 0.28
N GLN A 75 10.17 -3.68 -0.25
CA GLN A 75 10.98 -2.78 0.57
C GLN A 75 10.15 -1.70 1.24
N LEU A 76 9.22 -1.09 0.51
CA LEU A 76 8.30 -0.09 1.04
C LEU A 76 7.34 -0.69 2.08
N ALA A 77 6.87 -1.92 1.83
CA ALA A 77 6.03 -2.66 2.76
C ALA A 77 6.75 -2.96 4.08
N LEU A 78 8.03 -3.33 4.03
CA LEU A 78 8.85 -3.53 5.23
C LEU A 78 9.02 -2.22 6.03
N GLY A 79 9.09 -1.07 5.34
CA GLY A 79 9.12 0.25 5.98
C GLY A 79 7.81 0.66 6.66
N ALA A 80 6.69 -0.02 6.35
CA ALA A 80 5.42 0.17 7.03
C ALA A 80 5.34 -0.55 8.39
N GLU A 81 6.36 -1.35 8.74
CA GLU A 81 6.51 -2.07 10.02
C GLU A 81 5.17 -2.69 10.49
N ASP A 82 4.63 -2.23 11.62
CA ASP A 82 3.42 -2.77 12.25
C ASP A 82 2.13 -2.65 11.41
N LEU A 83 2.08 -1.74 10.43
CA LEU A 83 0.92 -1.62 9.53
C LEU A 83 0.93 -2.68 8.43
N PHE A 84 2.09 -3.28 8.15
CA PHE A 84 2.20 -4.41 7.24
C PHE A 84 1.84 -5.71 7.96
N SER A 85 0.56 -5.88 8.28
CA SER A 85 0.04 -7.18 8.71
C SER A 85 -0.28 -8.03 7.49
N LEU A 86 0.51 -9.09 7.30
CA LEU A 86 0.11 -10.23 6.47
C LEU A 86 -1.05 -10.93 7.17
N SER A 87 -2.25 -10.39 7.06
CA SER A 87 -3.44 -11.14 7.47
C SER A 87 -3.48 -12.42 6.62
N PRO A 88 -3.46 -13.61 7.23
CA PRO A 88 -3.62 -14.86 6.48
C PRO A 88 -4.89 -14.71 5.65
N ARG A 89 -4.80 -14.99 4.34
CA ARG A 89 -5.98 -15.09 3.49
C ARG A 89 -6.95 -16.03 4.23
N PRO A 90 -8.13 -15.58 4.68
CA PRO A 90 -9.09 -16.50 5.26
C PRO A 90 -9.34 -17.57 4.20
N ALA A 91 -9.22 -18.84 4.61
CA ALA A 91 -9.32 -19.97 3.70
C ALA A 91 -10.55 -19.77 2.81
N HIS A 92 -10.31 -19.59 1.51
CA HIS A 92 -11.40 -19.48 0.55
C HIS A 92 -12.09 -20.85 0.57
N PRO A 93 -13.40 -20.95 0.89
CA PRO A 93 -14.05 -22.24 1.16
C PRO A 93 -14.07 -23.21 -0.04
N GLU A 94 -13.62 -22.77 -1.20
CA GLU A 94 -13.54 -23.50 -2.47
C GLU A 94 -12.12 -23.96 -2.85
N TYR A 95 -11.09 -23.60 -2.07
CA TYR A 95 -9.81 -24.30 -2.11
C TYR A 95 -9.70 -25.17 -0.85
N GLY A 96 -10.21 -26.39 -0.96
CA GLY A 96 -9.91 -27.46 -0.01
C GLY A 96 -8.40 -27.64 0.13
N GLN A 97 -7.99 -28.11 1.32
CA GLN A 97 -6.60 -28.34 1.72
C GLN A 97 -5.74 -28.87 0.55
N GLN A 98 -4.86 -28.03 0.03
CA GLN A 98 -3.86 -28.43 -0.97
C GLN A 98 -2.55 -28.94 -0.30
N ASP A 99 -2.65 -29.41 0.95
CA ASP A 99 -1.49 -29.83 1.74
C ASP A 99 -1.01 -31.27 1.45
N GLU A 100 -1.53 -31.98 0.45
CA GLU A 100 -1.22 -33.42 0.33
C GLU A 100 -1.01 -33.99 -1.08
N LEU A 101 -0.41 -33.26 -2.05
CA LEU A 101 -0.03 -33.87 -3.35
C LEU A 101 1.39 -33.53 -3.85
N VAL A 102 2.36 -33.46 -2.94
CA VAL A 102 3.76 -33.75 -3.27
C VAL A 102 4.16 -35.06 -2.58
N LEU A 103 3.53 -36.15 -3.02
CA LEU A 103 4.04 -37.49 -2.81
C LEU A 103 4.44 -38.02 -4.19
N CYS A 104 5.73 -38.31 -4.29
CA CYS A 104 6.44 -38.77 -5.47
C CYS A 104 5.68 -39.85 -6.25
N GLN A 105 5.60 -39.68 -7.57
CA GLN A 105 5.67 -40.81 -8.51
C GLN A 105 6.96 -40.69 -9.31
#